data_AF-A0A9J6FA68-F1
#
_entry.id   AF-A0A9J6FA68-F1
#
_cell.length_a   1.000
_cell.length_b   1.000
_cell.length_c   1.000
_cell.angle_alpha   90.00
_cell.angle_beta   90.00
_cell.angle_gamma   90.00
#
_symmetry.space_group_name_H-M   'P 1'
#
loop_
_entity.id
_entity.type
_entity.pdbx_description
1 polymer ?
#
loop_
_entity_poly.entity_id
_entity_poly.type
_entity_poly.pdbx_seq_one_letter_code
_entity_poly.pdbx_strand_id
1 'polypeptide(L)'
;MEKPPVNEAPILHVVVVGFHHIKGYQLEYAYPPILGKGEVEAQENQDLPEPWKHLPSLALPDGAHNYEEDTVYFHLPALDNPKRTVFGISCYRQISAEAGMLLRRGSDVTRSSVQKSVCVLSRLPLYGVIQAKLQLVTHAYFDERDFSQVALLKETYQNLNALLSSDMMHGGQPYLGLSSRDLVLHFKHKAVLLFKLLLLERKVLFYKTPVKDLCSTILTLCSLFPGMLEQGLEECACTAGLRQLSSELHPEEHDFLEVHLSHSPSELKQSLDTLASEKNRQDSS
;
A
#
# COMPACT_ATOMS: atom_id res chain seq x y z
N MET A 1 10.19 28.43 -13.39
CA MET A 1 9.57 27.16 -13.80
C MET A 1 8.08 27.32 -13.65
N GLU A 2 7.34 27.36 -14.75
CA GLU A 2 5.87 27.37 -14.71
C GLU A 2 5.36 26.04 -14.15
N LYS A 3 4.33 26.12 -13.32
CA LYS A 3 3.67 24.96 -12.71
C LYS A 3 2.96 24.19 -13.84
N PRO A 4 3.16 22.87 -13.99
CA PRO A 4 2.47 22.12 -15.03
C PRO A 4 0.95 22.25 -14.87
N PRO A 5 0.17 22.25 -15.97
CA PRO A 5 -1.28 22.26 -15.87
C PRO A 5 -1.74 21.10 -14.97
N VAL A 6 -2.77 21.36 -14.15
CA VAL A 6 -3.28 20.42 -13.11
C VAL A 6 -3.59 19.02 -13.67
N ASN A 7 -3.83 18.91 -14.97
CA ASN A 7 -4.16 17.67 -15.67
C ASN A 7 -2.95 16.77 -16.02
N GLU A 8 -1.71 17.23 -15.83
CA GLU A 8 -0.49 16.48 -16.17
C GLU A 8 0.41 16.18 -14.96
N ALA A 9 0.03 16.64 -13.76
CA ALA A 9 0.78 16.42 -12.54
C ALA A 9 0.92 14.91 -12.24
N PRO A 10 2.15 14.38 -12.00
CA PRO A 10 2.37 12.99 -11.66
C PRO A 10 1.66 12.56 -10.37
N ILE A 11 1.66 13.42 -9.34
CA ILE A 11 0.98 13.14 -8.08
C ILE A 11 -0.39 13.82 -8.08
N LEU A 12 -1.41 13.01 -7.84
CA LEU A 12 -2.80 13.43 -7.72
C LEU A 12 -3.11 13.98 -6.34
N HIS A 13 -2.79 13.21 -5.30
CA HIS A 13 -3.12 13.52 -3.91
C HIS A 13 -2.06 12.98 -2.97
N VAL A 14 -1.83 13.70 -1.87
CA VAL A 14 -1.23 13.18 -0.64
C VAL A 14 -2.34 13.10 0.39
N VAL A 15 -2.53 11.94 1.00
CA VAL A 15 -3.63 11.66 1.93
C VAL A 15 -3.12 11.09 3.25
N VAL A 16 -3.87 11.33 4.32
CA VAL A 16 -3.66 10.70 5.62
C VAL A 16 -4.85 9.83 5.94
N VAL A 17 -4.57 8.59 6.31
CA VAL A 17 -5.57 7.65 6.78
C VAL A 17 -5.24 7.25 8.20
N GLY A 18 -6.22 7.32 9.10
CA GLY A 18 -6.12 6.83 10.47
C GLY A 18 -7.10 5.71 10.75
N PHE A 19 -6.96 5.11 11.93
CA PHE A 19 -7.93 4.12 12.43
C PHE A 19 -8.67 4.65 13.65
N HIS A 20 -10.00 4.67 13.57
CA HIS A 20 -10.88 4.98 14.68
C HIS A 20 -11.57 3.70 15.17
N HIS A 21 -11.42 3.36 16.44
CA HIS A 21 -11.93 2.11 17.05
C HIS A 21 -13.44 1.83 16.84
N ILE A 22 -14.29 2.86 16.76
CA ILE A 22 -15.71 2.73 16.40
C ILE A 22 -15.97 2.80 14.88
N LYS A 23 -15.36 3.78 14.19
CA LYS A 23 -15.67 4.09 12.78
C LYS A 23 -14.83 3.31 11.77
N GLY A 24 -13.85 2.54 12.21
CA GLY A 24 -12.86 1.86 11.37
C GLY A 24 -11.85 2.83 10.75
N TYR A 25 -11.33 2.46 9.59
CA TYR A 25 -10.40 3.28 8.79
C TYR A 25 -11.04 4.57 8.32
N GLN A 26 -10.37 5.70 8.47
CA GLN A 26 -10.89 7.03 8.12
C GLN A 26 -9.85 7.82 7.32
N LEU A 27 -10.29 8.44 6.22
CA LEU A 27 -9.56 9.50 5.55
C LEU A 27 -9.63 10.77 6.41
N GLU A 28 -8.50 11.14 7.01
CA GLU A 28 -8.41 12.30 7.91
C GLU A 28 -7.98 13.57 7.18
N TYR A 29 -7.19 13.44 6.12
CA TYR A 29 -6.72 14.58 5.34
C TYR A 29 -6.44 14.18 3.89
N ALA A 30 -6.63 15.12 2.97
CA ALA A 30 -6.23 14.97 1.58
C ALA A 30 -5.80 16.32 1.00
N TYR A 31 -4.69 16.31 0.25
CA TYR A 31 -4.22 17.49 -0.46
C TYR A 31 -3.67 17.16 -1.86
N PRO A 32 -4.14 17.84 -2.91
CA PRO A 32 -5.35 18.64 -2.96
C PRO A 32 -6.61 17.85 -2.52
N PRO A 33 -7.72 18.51 -2.16
CA PRO A 33 -8.97 17.81 -1.82
C PRO A 33 -9.45 16.92 -2.98
N ILE A 34 -9.89 15.69 -2.67
CA ILE A 34 -10.28 14.69 -3.68
C ILE A 34 -11.55 15.11 -4.46
N LEU A 35 -12.54 15.69 -3.79
CA LEU A 35 -13.81 16.11 -4.42
C LEU A 35 -13.87 17.60 -4.77
N GLY A 36 -12.76 18.33 -4.72
CA GLY A 36 -12.72 19.76 -5.09
C GLY A 36 -13.57 20.71 -4.24
N LYS A 37 -14.28 20.22 -3.21
CA LYS A 37 -14.74 21.06 -2.09
C LYS A 37 -13.47 21.62 -1.44
N GLY A 38 -13.42 22.94 -1.18
CA GLY A 38 -12.21 23.70 -0.84
C GLY A 38 -11.44 23.23 0.40
N GLU A 39 -10.57 24.07 0.97
CA GLU A 39 -9.73 23.76 2.16
C GLU A 39 -10.51 23.52 3.48
N VAL A 40 -11.67 22.89 3.40
CA VAL A 40 -12.44 22.42 4.55
C VAL A 40 -11.97 21.00 4.86
N GLU A 41 -11.68 20.75 6.13
CA GLU A 41 -11.34 19.44 6.69
C GLU A 41 -12.22 18.35 6.07
N ALA A 42 -11.61 17.30 5.52
CA ALA A 42 -12.34 16.18 4.94
C ALA A 42 -13.23 15.60 6.04
N GLN A 43 -14.54 15.81 5.94
CA GLN A 43 -15.50 15.23 6.86
C GLN A 43 -15.57 13.73 6.56
N GLU A 44 -14.90 12.95 7.41
CA GLU A 44 -15.17 11.53 7.72
C GLU A 44 -15.68 10.67 6.55
N ASN A 45 -14.82 10.07 5.71
CA ASN A 45 -15.11 8.99 4.72
C ASN A 45 -16.33 9.07 3.77
N GLN A 46 -17.32 9.94 4.00
CA GLN A 46 -18.57 10.09 3.28
C GLN A 46 -18.37 10.99 2.06
N ASP A 47 -17.22 11.67 1.98
CA ASP A 47 -16.77 12.51 0.88
C ASP A 47 -15.76 11.79 -0.05
N LEU A 48 -15.70 10.45 -0.04
CA LEU A 48 -14.94 9.71 -1.06
C LEU A 48 -15.84 9.30 -2.23
N PRO A 49 -15.37 9.44 -3.49
CA PRO A 49 -16.11 8.94 -4.64
C PRO A 49 -16.21 7.41 -4.56
N GLU A 50 -17.34 6.86 -5.03
CA GLU A 50 -17.65 5.41 -4.93
C GLU A 50 -16.48 4.50 -5.35
N PRO A 51 -15.76 4.75 -6.47
CA PRO A 51 -14.66 3.89 -6.89
C PRO A 51 -13.48 3.85 -5.90
N TRP A 52 -13.39 4.84 -5.01
CA TRP A 52 -12.32 4.98 -4.01
C TRP A 52 -12.82 4.76 -2.58
N LYS A 53 -14.04 4.23 -2.39
CA LYS A 53 -14.60 3.96 -1.04
C LYS A 53 -13.71 3.09 -0.14
N HIS A 54 -12.87 2.24 -0.74
CA HIS A 54 -11.94 1.35 -0.05
C HIS A 54 -10.52 1.93 0.09
N LEU A 55 -10.27 3.16 -0.37
CA LEU A 55 -8.97 3.82 -0.22
C LEU A 55 -8.46 3.76 1.24
N PRO A 56 -9.26 4.04 2.28
CA PRO A 56 -8.77 3.99 3.66
C PRO A 56 -8.24 2.59 4.06
N SER A 57 -9.02 1.53 3.80
CA SER A 57 -8.62 0.16 4.14
C SER A 57 -7.45 -0.35 3.30
N LEU A 58 -7.27 0.16 2.07
CA LEU A 58 -6.12 -0.18 1.23
C LEU A 58 -4.84 0.55 1.67
N ALA A 59 -4.96 1.80 2.12
CA ALA A 59 -3.84 2.61 2.56
C ALA A 59 -3.36 2.28 3.98
N LEU A 60 -4.22 1.70 4.82
CA LEU A 60 -3.86 1.19 6.14
C LEU A 60 -4.47 -0.21 6.29
N PRO A 61 -3.76 -1.28 5.86
CA PRO A 61 -4.35 -2.62 5.80
C PRO A 61 -4.61 -3.23 7.17
N ASP A 62 -5.51 -4.21 7.22
CA ASP A 62 -5.74 -5.03 8.42
C ASP A 62 -4.44 -5.71 8.85
N GLY A 63 -4.23 -5.82 10.17
CA GLY A 63 -3.00 -6.38 10.74
C GLY A 63 -1.81 -5.41 10.76
N ALA A 64 -1.93 -4.20 10.21
CA ALA A 64 -0.87 -3.19 10.28
C ALA A 64 -0.47 -2.83 11.73
N HIS A 65 -1.34 -3.10 12.71
CA HIS A 65 -1.07 -2.88 14.15
C HIS A 65 -0.03 -3.84 14.75
N ASN A 66 0.33 -4.90 14.01
CA ASN A 66 1.38 -5.84 14.40
C ASN A 66 2.79 -5.34 14.06
N TYR A 67 2.90 -4.18 13.41
CA TYR A 67 4.16 -3.62 12.93
C TYR A 67 4.31 -2.17 13.39
N GLU A 68 5.52 -1.78 13.77
CA GLU A 68 5.80 -0.36 14.06
C GLU A 68 5.62 0.49 12.80
N GLU A 69 6.09 -0.01 11.66
CA GLU A 69 5.97 0.62 10.35
C GLU A 69 5.98 -0.42 9.24
N ASP A 70 5.36 -0.09 8.09
CA ASP A 70 5.51 -0.83 6.84
C ASP A 70 5.06 0.03 5.64
N THR A 71 5.09 -0.54 4.44
CA THR A 71 4.54 0.09 3.23
C THR A 71 3.61 -0.85 2.47
N VAL A 72 2.51 -0.31 1.95
CA VAL A 72 1.61 -1.02 1.03
C VAL A 72 1.56 -0.31 -0.32
N TYR A 73 1.55 -1.10 -1.39
CA TYR A 73 1.26 -0.63 -2.74
C TYR A 73 -0.09 -1.19 -3.19
N PHE A 74 -0.95 -0.33 -3.70
CA PHE A 74 -2.27 -0.70 -4.19
C PHE A 74 -2.64 0.10 -5.42
N HIS A 75 -3.77 -0.25 -6.04
CA HIS A 75 -4.24 0.36 -7.26
C HIS A 75 -5.69 0.79 -7.11
N LEU A 76 -6.04 1.92 -7.72
CA LEU A 76 -7.39 2.45 -7.78
C LEU A 76 -7.75 2.77 -9.24
N PRO A 77 -9.03 2.68 -9.64
CA PRO A 77 -9.46 3.21 -10.93
C PRO A 77 -9.29 4.74 -10.95
N ALA A 78 -8.83 5.32 -12.05
CA ALA A 78 -8.77 6.77 -12.16
C ALA A 78 -10.18 7.38 -12.26
N LEU A 79 -10.40 8.50 -11.56
CA LEU A 79 -11.71 9.16 -11.51
C LEU A 79 -12.07 9.88 -12.82
N ASP A 80 -11.06 10.34 -13.55
CA ASP A 80 -11.18 11.01 -14.86
C ASP A 80 -11.30 10.01 -16.02
N ASN A 81 -10.77 8.80 -15.86
CA ASN A 81 -10.86 7.74 -16.86
C ASN A 81 -10.86 6.35 -16.20
N PRO A 82 -12.00 5.63 -16.14
CA PRO A 82 -12.12 4.36 -15.43
C PRO A 82 -11.33 3.19 -16.05
N LYS A 83 -10.70 3.40 -17.22
CA LYS A 83 -9.76 2.44 -17.82
C LYS A 83 -8.34 2.60 -17.29
N ARG A 84 -8.03 3.74 -16.67
CA ARG A 84 -6.68 4.01 -16.18
C ARG A 84 -6.53 3.63 -14.72
N THR A 85 -5.30 3.28 -14.38
CA THR A 85 -4.88 3.00 -13.01
C THR A 85 -4.30 4.24 -12.34
N VAL A 86 -4.65 4.41 -11.06
CA VAL A 86 -3.97 5.26 -10.09
C VAL A 86 -3.18 4.37 -9.14
N PHE A 87 -1.91 4.70 -8.95
CA PHE A 87 -0.97 3.96 -8.15
C PHE A 87 -0.91 4.54 -6.73
N GLY A 88 -1.37 3.76 -5.75
CA GLY A 88 -1.32 4.10 -4.34
C GLY A 88 -0.05 3.59 -3.69
N ILE A 89 0.71 4.48 -3.07
CA ILE A 89 1.88 4.17 -2.25
C ILE A 89 1.60 4.68 -0.85
N SER A 90 1.55 3.81 0.15
CA SER A 90 1.21 4.21 1.52
C SER A 90 2.21 3.68 2.51
N CYS A 91 2.81 4.58 3.29
CA CYS A 91 3.69 4.24 4.40
C CYS A 91 2.90 4.47 5.69
N TYR A 92 2.79 3.43 6.52
CA TYR A 92 2.10 3.53 7.80
C TYR A 92 3.07 3.39 8.95
N ARG A 93 2.70 4.00 10.06
CA ARG A 93 3.43 3.90 11.32
C ARG A 93 2.47 3.85 12.50
N GLN A 94 2.93 3.26 13.60
CA GLN A 94 2.27 3.24 14.89
C GLN A 94 3.19 3.81 15.96
N ILE A 95 2.65 4.65 16.84
CA ILE A 95 3.33 5.15 18.05
C ILE A 95 2.46 4.91 19.29
N SER A 96 3.11 4.74 20.45
CA SER A 96 2.40 4.66 21.73
C SER A 96 1.70 5.99 22.03
N ALA A 97 0.46 5.92 22.52
CA ALA A 97 -0.34 7.05 22.95
C ALA A 97 -0.13 7.42 24.43
N GLU A 98 0.91 6.86 25.07
CA GLU A 98 1.30 7.15 26.44
C GLU A 98 1.54 8.65 26.69
N ALA A 99 1.47 9.05 27.97
CA ALA A 99 1.60 10.45 28.35
C ALA A 99 2.97 11.02 27.91
N GLY A 100 2.97 12.13 27.16
CA GLY A 100 4.18 12.80 26.66
C GLY A 100 4.59 12.44 25.23
N MET A 101 3.95 11.46 24.58
CA MET A 101 4.22 11.10 23.18
C MET A 101 3.38 11.87 22.16
N LEU A 102 2.27 12.49 22.58
CA LEU A 102 1.42 13.33 21.73
C LEU A 102 1.32 14.74 22.31
N LEU A 103 1.52 15.77 21.48
CA LEU A 103 1.37 17.18 21.88
C LEU A 103 -0.12 17.55 21.98
N ARG A 104 -0.96 16.99 21.11
CA ARG A 104 -2.42 17.09 21.17
C ARG A 104 -3.03 15.70 21.14
N ARG A 105 -3.87 15.39 22.13
CA ARG A 105 -4.73 14.19 22.13
C ARG A 105 -6.09 14.58 21.55
N GLY A 106 -6.42 14.04 20.38
CA GLY A 106 -7.80 14.08 19.89
C GLY A 106 -8.74 13.35 20.84
N SER A 107 -10.02 13.70 20.85
CA SER A 107 -11.08 13.06 21.66
C SER A 107 -11.21 11.55 21.42
N ASP A 108 -10.63 11.07 20.32
CA ASP A 108 -10.88 9.74 19.74
C ASP A 108 -9.76 8.74 20.06
N VAL A 109 -8.70 9.19 20.74
CA VAL A 109 -7.55 8.36 21.14
C VAL A 109 -7.91 7.57 22.41
N THR A 110 -8.66 6.48 22.22
CA THR A 110 -9.09 5.58 23.30
C THR A 110 -8.18 4.35 23.46
N ARG A 111 -7.22 4.15 22.55
CA ARG A 111 -6.21 3.07 22.60
C ARG A 111 -4.86 3.56 23.09
N SER A 112 -4.04 2.62 23.56
CA SER A 112 -2.63 2.83 23.94
C SER A 112 -1.71 3.15 22.76
N SER A 113 -2.21 3.21 21.52
CA SER A 113 -1.43 3.57 20.34
C SER A 113 -2.24 4.36 19.31
N VAL A 114 -1.54 5.22 18.57
CA VAL A 114 -2.04 5.92 17.39
C VAL A 114 -1.42 5.27 16.16
N GLN A 115 -2.27 4.91 15.20
CA GLN A 115 -1.87 4.30 13.94
C GLN A 115 -2.42 5.11 12.77
N LYS A 116 -1.52 5.54 11.89
CA LYS A 116 -1.85 6.34 10.71
C LYS A 116 -0.93 5.98 9.55
N SER A 117 -1.38 6.28 8.34
CA SER A 117 -0.59 6.22 7.13
C SER A 117 -0.56 7.54 6.41
N VAL A 118 0.58 7.85 5.80
CA VAL A 118 0.70 8.88 4.77
C VAL A 118 0.76 8.16 3.44
N CYS A 119 -0.14 8.53 2.52
CA CYS A 119 -0.31 7.87 1.24
C CYS A 119 -0.25 8.86 0.09
N VAL A 120 0.40 8.46 -1.00
CA VAL A 120 0.50 9.19 -2.25
C VAL A 120 -0.30 8.45 -3.31
N LEU A 121 -1.19 9.17 -4.00
CA LEU A 121 -1.91 8.71 -5.18
C LEU A 121 -1.21 9.29 -6.41
N SER A 122 -0.66 8.42 -7.26
CA SER A 122 0.20 8.76 -8.39
C SER A 122 -0.37 8.27 -9.72
N ARG A 123 -0.12 9.02 -10.79
CA ARG A 123 -0.33 8.60 -12.18
C ARG A 123 0.82 7.73 -12.71
N LEU A 124 1.99 7.79 -12.08
CA LEU A 124 3.18 7.04 -12.48
C LEU A 124 3.47 5.90 -11.50
N PRO A 125 3.77 4.67 -11.96
CA PRO A 125 4.09 3.52 -11.12
C PRO A 125 5.53 3.54 -10.59
N LEU A 126 5.99 4.69 -10.08
CA LEU A 126 7.34 4.88 -9.53
C LEU A 126 7.40 4.50 -8.04
N TYR A 127 6.99 3.26 -7.73
CA TYR A 127 6.77 2.77 -6.35
C TYR A 127 7.96 3.02 -5.43
N GLY A 128 9.14 2.52 -5.79
CA GLY A 128 10.34 2.63 -4.92
C GLY A 128 10.81 4.07 -4.72
N VAL A 129 10.68 4.92 -5.74
CA VAL A 129 11.08 6.33 -5.66
C VAL A 129 10.17 7.08 -4.70
N ILE A 130 8.86 6.90 -4.86
CA ILE A 130 7.84 7.53 -4.01
C ILE A 130 7.96 6.98 -2.58
N GLN A 131 8.09 5.66 -2.42
CA GLN A 131 8.28 4.99 -1.12
C GLN A 131 9.46 5.58 -0.35
N ALA A 132 10.63 5.72 -0.97
CA ALA A 132 11.82 6.23 -0.29
C ALA A 132 11.61 7.65 0.27
N LYS A 133 10.89 8.51 -0.43
CA LYS A 133 10.52 9.85 0.05
C LYS A 133 9.43 9.79 1.13
N LEU A 134 8.41 8.98 0.89
CA LEU A 134 7.23 8.91 1.74
C LEU A 134 7.54 8.30 3.10
N GLN A 135 8.48 7.36 3.20
CA GLN A 135 8.97 6.87 4.48
C GLN A 135 9.54 8.02 5.32
N LEU A 136 10.44 8.84 4.78
CA LEU A 136 11.01 9.99 5.50
C LEU A 136 9.94 11.00 5.94
N VAL A 137 8.99 11.30 5.05
CA VAL A 137 7.86 12.19 5.35
C VAL A 137 6.98 11.61 6.46
N THR A 138 6.70 10.31 6.42
CA THR A 138 5.90 9.63 7.44
C THR A 138 6.58 9.67 8.79
N HIS A 139 7.90 9.45 8.86
CA HIS A 139 8.66 9.63 10.10
C HIS A 139 8.53 11.05 10.64
N ALA A 140 8.84 12.06 9.81
CA ALA A 140 8.75 13.45 10.21
C ALA A 140 7.33 13.83 10.69
N TYR A 141 6.29 13.34 9.99
CA TYR A 141 4.90 13.58 10.37
C TYR A 141 4.55 13.02 11.76
N PHE A 142 5.12 11.87 12.14
CA PHE A 142 4.95 11.30 13.48
C PHE A 142 5.84 12.00 14.52
N ASP A 143 7.02 12.48 14.15
CA ASP A 143 7.94 13.19 15.03
C ASP A 143 7.39 14.56 15.46
N GLU A 144 6.55 15.20 14.64
CA GLU A 144 5.81 16.42 15.00
C GLU A 144 4.87 16.21 16.19
N ARG A 145 4.41 14.96 16.43
CA ARG A 145 3.49 14.58 17.54
C ARG A 145 2.18 15.38 17.59
N ASP A 146 1.86 16.11 16.52
CA ASP A 146 0.66 16.91 16.33
C ASP A 146 0.12 16.70 14.92
N PHE A 147 -0.78 15.73 14.79
CA PHE A 147 -1.34 15.31 13.50
C PHE A 147 -2.31 16.32 12.86
N SER A 148 -2.56 17.46 13.51
CA SER A 148 -3.26 18.58 12.85
C SER A 148 -2.32 19.41 11.97
N GLN A 149 -0.99 19.23 12.10
CA GLN A 149 0.00 19.94 11.30
C GLN A 149 0.17 19.29 9.93
N VAL A 150 -0.58 19.79 8.97
CA VAL A 150 -0.64 19.25 7.60
C VAL A 150 0.26 20.00 6.59
N ALA A 151 1.06 20.97 7.05
CA ALA A 151 1.96 21.76 6.20
C ALA A 151 2.97 20.88 5.44
N LEU A 152 3.60 19.93 6.15
CA LEU A 152 4.53 18.95 5.58
C LEU A 152 3.91 18.14 4.42
N LEU A 153 2.61 17.85 4.49
CA LEU A 153 1.90 17.09 3.47
C LEU A 153 1.70 17.91 2.19
N LYS A 154 1.38 19.21 2.33
CA LYS A 154 1.28 20.14 1.19
C LYS A 154 2.64 20.30 0.50
N GLU A 155 3.71 20.44 1.28
CA GLU A 155 5.09 20.51 0.76
C GLU A 155 5.49 19.21 0.06
N THR A 156 5.14 18.06 0.63
CA THR A 156 5.39 16.74 0.02
C THR A 156 4.74 16.63 -1.36
N TYR A 157 3.48 17.05 -1.49
CA TYR A 157 2.78 17.07 -2.77
C TYR A 157 3.51 17.93 -3.82
N GLN A 158 3.95 19.13 -3.43
CA GLN A 158 4.65 20.05 -4.33
C GLN A 158 6.02 19.48 -4.74
N ASN A 159 6.78 18.97 -3.77
CA ASN A 159 8.10 18.40 -3.98
C ASN A 159 8.07 17.18 -4.90
N LEU A 160 7.12 16.26 -4.70
CA LEU A 160 6.99 15.08 -5.54
C LEU A 160 6.58 15.45 -6.97
N ASN A 161 5.67 16.41 -7.16
CA ASN A 161 5.30 16.88 -8.49
C ASN A 161 6.42 17.63 -9.21
N ALA A 162 7.32 18.28 -8.47
CA ALA A 162 8.52 18.91 -9.04
C ALA A 162 9.63 17.89 -9.37
N LEU A 163 9.68 16.78 -8.64
CA LEU A 163 10.71 15.75 -8.77
C LEU A 163 10.38 14.71 -9.84
N LEU A 164 9.12 14.30 -9.94
CA LEU A 164 8.70 13.20 -10.80
C LEU A 164 8.37 13.71 -12.20
N SER A 165 8.70 12.92 -13.22
CA SER A 165 8.31 13.17 -14.61
C SER A 165 8.15 11.85 -15.37
N SER A 166 7.40 11.88 -16.46
CA SER A 166 7.20 10.71 -17.33
C SER A 166 8.51 10.18 -17.93
N ASP A 167 9.53 11.03 -18.10
CA ASP A 167 10.84 10.61 -18.61
C ASP A 167 11.51 9.56 -17.72
N MET A 168 11.21 9.57 -16.41
CA MET A 168 11.71 8.59 -15.46
C MET A 168 11.20 7.17 -15.73
N MET A 169 10.15 7.01 -16.54
CA MET A 169 9.62 5.69 -16.92
C MET A 169 10.54 4.92 -17.87
N HIS A 170 11.45 5.59 -18.58
CA HIS A 170 12.30 4.98 -19.60
C HIS A 170 13.64 4.43 -19.05
N GLY A 171 13.81 4.38 -17.74
CA GLY A 171 15.06 3.99 -17.07
C GLY A 171 14.86 2.92 -15.99
N GLY A 172 15.82 2.80 -15.07
CA GLY A 172 15.77 1.84 -13.96
C GLY A 172 14.86 2.25 -12.80
N GLN A 173 14.26 3.44 -12.83
CA GLN A 173 13.49 4.03 -11.75
C GLN A 173 12.20 3.26 -11.42
N PRO A 174 11.42 2.73 -12.40
CA PRO A 174 10.27 1.86 -12.10
C PRO A 174 10.65 0.58 -11.35
N TYR A 175 11.90 0.14 -11.51
CA TYR A 175 12.44 -1.08 -10.91
C TYR A 175 13.10 -0.86 -9.54
N LEU A 176 13.14 0.38 -9.04
CA LEU A 176 13.76 0.68 -7.76
C LEU A 176 13.08 -0.10 -6.62
N GLY A 177 13.88 -0.87 -5.87
CA GLY A 177 13.40 -1.72 -4.78
C GLY A 177 12.93 -3.12 -5.20
N LEU A 178 13.00 -3.46 -6.48
CA LEU A 178 12.68 -4.79 -7.00
C LEU A 178 13.94 -5.63 -7.23
N SER A 179 13.84 -6.95 -7.04
CA SER A 179 15.00 -7.85 -7.16
C SER A 179 14.61 -9.20 -7.75
N SER A 180 14.76 -9.33 -9.07
CA SER A 180 14.54 -10.60 -9.78
C SER A 180 15.49 -11.70 -9.29
N ARG A 181 16.71 -11.33 -8.86
CA ARG A 181 17.65 -12.23 -8.21
C ARG A 181 17.04 -12.84 -6.94
N ASP A 182 16.52 -12.00 -6.05
CA ASP A 182 16.00 -12.49 -4.76
C ASP A 182 14.70 -13.28 -4.96
N LEU A 183 13.87 -12.89 -5.93
CA LEU A 183 12.73 -13.69 -6.39
C LEU A 183 13.18 -15.11 -6.81
N VAL A 184 14.18 -15.21 -7.69
CA VAL A 184 14.69 -16.50 -8.17
C VAL A 184 15.35 -17.31 -7.05
N LEU A 185 16.10 -16.68 -6.15
CA LEU A 185 16.73 -17.39 -5.04
C LEU A 185 15.69 -17.90 -4.02
N HIS A 186 14.64 -17.12 -3.76
CA HIS A 186 13.58 -17.49 -2.84
C HIS A 186 12.71 -18.62 -3.39
N PHE A 187 12.22 -18.49 -4.63
CA PHE A 187 11.30 -19.46 -5.22
C PHE A 187 11.97 -20.58 -6.01
N LYS A 188 13.24 -20.42 -6.39
CA LYS A 188 13.99 -21.36 -7.24
C LYS A 188 13.20 -21.69 -8.50
N HIS A 189 13.03 -22.97 -8.82
CA HIS A 189 12.22 -23.42 -9.96
C HIS A 189 10.75 -22.95 -9.90
N LYS A 190 10.21 -22.65 -8.71
CA LYS A 190 8.84 -22.14 -8.57
C LYS A 190 8.68 -20.72 -9.11
N ALA A 191 9.76 -19.95 -9.28
CA ALA A 191 9.70 -18.64 -9.93
C ALA A 191 9.16 -18.76 -11.36
N VAL A 192 9.58 -19.80 -12.09
CA VAL A 192 9.09 -20.10 -13.44
C VAL A 192 7.62 -20.53 -13.42
N LEU A 193 7.20 -21.28 -12.40
CA LEU A 193 5.78 -21.65 -12.24
C LEU A 193 4.92 -20.41 -12.00
N LEU A 194 5.33 -19.51 -11.10
CA LEU A 194 4.62 -18.25 -10.84
C LEU A 194 4.55 -17.38 -12.09
N PHE A 195 5.65 -17.26 -12.83
CA PHE A 195 5.67 -16.49 -14.08
C PHE A 195 4.78 -17.14 -15.14
N LYS A 196 4.76 -18.48 -15.23
CA LYS A 196 3.82 -19.22 -16.09
C LYS A 196 2.37 -18.95 -15.69
N LEU A 197 2.04 -18.91 -14.40
CA LEU A 197 0.68 -18.60 -13.95
C LEU A 197 0.25 -17.19 -14.35
N LEU A 198 1.17 -16.22 -14.27
CA LEU A 198 0.96 -14.85 -14.74
C LEU A 198 0.68 -14.84 -16.27
N LEU A 199 1.51 -15.51 -17.07
CA LEU A 199 1.34 -15.61 -18.53
C LEU A 199 0.04 -16.31 -18.96
N LEU A 200 -0.47 -17.21 -18.11
CA LEU A 200 -1.73 -17.94 -18.34
C LEU A 200 -2.94 -17.25 -17.72
N GLU A 201 -2.78 -16.03 -17.20
CA GLU A 201 -3.84 -15.24 -16.56
C GLU A 201 -4.62 -16.02 -15.49
N ARG A 202 -3.90 -16.85 -14.72
CA ARG A 202 -4.52 -17.66 -13.66
C ARG A 202 -4.83 -16.79 -12.46
N LYS A 203 -5.95 -17.10 -11.80
CA LYS A 203 -6.30 -16.55 -10.49
C LYS A 203 -5.32 -17.12 -9.46
N VAL A 204 -4.49 -16.25 -8.88
CA VAL A 204 -3.47 -16.63 -7.88
C VAL A 204 -3.63 -15.73 -6.66
N LEU A 205 -3.65 -16.34 -5.49
CA LEU A 205 -3.71 -15.63 -4.22
C LEU A 205 -2.37 -15.74 -3.52
N PHE A 206 -1.77 -14.59 -3.22
CA PHE A 206 -0.48 -14.50 -2.52
C PHE A 206 -0.70 -14.09 -1.07
N TYR A 207 -0.05 -14.82 -0.16
CA TYR A 207 -0.07 -14.50 1.27
C TYR A 207 1.35 -14.29 1.79
N LYS A 208 1.61 -13.11 2.35
CA LYS A 208 2.86 -12.78 3.06
C LYS A 208 2.66 -11.63 4.02
N THR A 209 3.42 -11.68 5.11
CA THR A 209 3.58 -10.63 6.10
C THR A 209 5.08 -10.46 6.38
N PRO A 210 5.67 -9.26 6.42
CA PRO A 210 5.06 -7.93 6.22
C PRO A 210 4.54 -7.69 4.79
N VAL A 211 3.66 -6.70 4.62
CA VAL A 211 2.93 -6.47 3.36
C VAL A 211 3.80 -5.83 2.28
N LYS A 212 4.80 -5.02 2.65
CA LYS A 212 5.75 -4.45 1.68
C LYS A 212 6.46 -5.52 0.87
N ASP A 213 6.87 -6.59 1.54
CA ASP A 213 7.55 -7.71 0.90
C ASP A 213 6.63 -8.43 -0.08
N LEU A 214 5.34 -8.55 0.24
CA LEU A 214 4.32 -9.11 -0.64
C LEU A 214 4.21 -8.26 -1.91
N CYS A 215 3.99 -6.96 -1.75
CA CYS A 215 3.88 -6.01 -2.86
C CYS A 215 5.14 -6.04 -3.74
N SER A 216 6.32 -6.02 -3.13
CA SER A 216 7.62 -6.05 -3.83
C SER A 216 7.82 -7.36 -4.59
N THR A 217 7.39 -8.49 -4.02
CA THR A 217 7.44 -9.80 -4.68
C THR A 217 6.54 -9.83 -5.91
N ILE A 218 5.28 -9.37 -5.78
CA ILE A 218 4.32 -9.33 -6.88
C ILE A 218 4.81 -8.39 -7.99
N LEU A 219 5.27 -7.18 -7.65
CA LEU A 219 5.82 -6.24 -8.62
C LEU A 219 7.07 -6.79 -9.30
N THR A 220 7.96 -7.47 -8.56
CA THR A 220 9.14 -8.12 -9.16
C THR A 220 8.73 -9.23 -10.13
N LEU A 221 7.72 -10.03 -9.79
CA LEU A 221 7.19 -11.06 -10.69
C LEU A 221 6.61 -10.43 -11.98
N CYS A 222 5.82 -9.37 -11.85
CA CYS A 222 5.29 -8.61 -12.98
C CYS A 222 6.42 -8.03 -13.85
N SER A 223 7.49 -7.52 -13.22
CA SER A 223 8.65 -6.92 -13.91
C SER A 223 9.42 -7.89 -14.81
N LEU A 224 9.23 -9.21 -14.65
CA LEU A 224 9.81 -10.20 -15.56
C LEU A 224 9.16 -10.16 -16.95
N PHE A 225 7.95 -9.62 -17.06
CA PHE A 225 7.30 -9.37 -18.34
C PHE A 225 7.78 -8.01 -18.88
N PRO A 226 8.44 -7.95 -20.05
CA PRO A 226 9.00 -6.71 -20.56
C PRO A 226 7.96 -5.59 -20.72
N GLY A 227 8.26 -4.39 -20.21
CA GLY A 227 7.38 -3.23 -20.29
C GLY A 227 6.20 -3.26 -19.31
N MET A 228 6.10 -4.26 -18.44
CA MET A 228 4.95 -4.39 -17.54
C MET A 228 4.85 -3.23 -16.55
N LEU A 229 5.97 -2.80 -15.96
CA LEU A 229 5.96 -1.70 -14.99
C LEU A 229 5.87 -0.33 -15.68
N GLU A 230 6.40 -0.22 -16.88
CA GLU A 230 6.45 1.03 -17.63
C GLU A 230 5.08 1.42 -18.18
N GLN A 231 4.32 0.44 -18.66
CA GLN A 231 3.06 0.64 -19.39
C GLN A 231 2.02 -0.46 -19.14
N GLY A 232 2.43 -1.69 -18.83
CA GLY A 232 1.50 -2.82 -18.70
C GLY A 232 0.49 -2.72 -17.54
N LEU A 233 0.78 -1.91 -16.51
CA LEU A 233 -0.13 -1.70 -15.38
C LEU A 233 -1.14 -0.56 -15.58
N GLU A 234 -1.16 0.09 -16.75
CA GLU A 234 -2.04 1.23 -17.02
C GLU A 234 -3.53 0.92 -16.86
N GLU A 235 -3.95 -0.33 -17.10
CA GLU A 235 -5.36 -0.74 -17.01
C GLU A 235 -5.63 -1.79 -15.91
N CYS A 236 -4.70 -2.04 -14.98
CA CYS A 236 -4.87 -3.09 -13.97
C CYS A 236 -5.99 -2.83 -12.94
N ALA A 237 -6.39 -1.57 -12.73
CA ALA A 237 -7.55 -1.20 -11.92
C ALA A 237 -8.78 -0.83 -12.76
N CYS A 238 -8.80 -1.22 -14.04
CA CYS A 238 -9.90 -0.92 -14.95
C CYS A 238 -11.21 -1.51 -14.42
N THR A 239 -12.22 -0.65 -14.28
CA THR A 239 -13.57 -1.05 -13.87
C THR A 239 -14.54 -1.11 -15.05
N ALA A 240 -14.10 -0.69 -16.24
CA ALA A 240 -14.93 -0.70 -17.44
C ALA A 240 -15.20 -2.15 -17.90
N GLY A 241 -16.47 -2.55 -17.89
CA GLY A 241 -16.89 -3.88 -18.33
C GLY A 241 -16.81 -4.98 -17.27
N LEU A 242 -16.46 -4.64 -16.02
CA LEU A 242 -16.63 -5.57 -14.90
C LEU A 242 -18.12 -5.88 -14.72
N ARG A 243 -18.47 -7.17 -14.80
CA ARG A 243 -19.74 -7.65 -14.24
C ARG A 243 -19.72 -7.34 -12.75
N GLN A 244 -20.82 -6.82 -12.20
CA GLN A 244 -20.95 -6.64 -10.76
C GLN A 244 -20.56 -7.95 -10.06
N LEU A 245 -19.47 -7.89 -9.28
CA LEU A 245 -19.12 -8.97 -8.37
C LEU A 245 -20.27 -9.08 -7.37
N SER A 246 -20.97 -10.21 -7.39
CA SER A 246 -22.00 -10.51 -6.41
C SER A 246 -21.37 -10.55 -5.02
N SER A 247 -22.03 -9.96 -4.02
CA SER A 247 -21.64 -10.08 -2.61
C SER A 247 -21.88 -11.50 -2.06
N GLU A 248 -22.50 -12.38 -2.85
CA GLU A 248 -22.75 -13.77 -2.47
C GLU A 248 -21.46 -14.59 -2.66
N LEU A 249 -20.83 -14.93 -1.54
CA LEU A 249 -19.78 -15.94 -1.47
C LEU A 249 -20.41 -17.30 -1.83
N HIS A 250 -20.38 -17.68 -3.10
CA HIS A 250 -20.63 -19.07 -3.47
C HIS A 250 -19.40 -19.91 -3.09
N PRO A 251 -19.53 -20.92 -2.22
CA PRO A 251 -18.44 -21.83 -1.86
C PRO A 251 -18.21 -22.88 -2.95
N GLU A 252 -18.18 -22.45 -4.21
CA GLU A 252 -17.70 -23.27 -5.31
C GLU A 252 -16.17 -23.39 -5.17
N GLU A 253 -15.65 -24.60 -5.35
CA GLU A 253 -14.28 -25.05 -5.12
C GLU A 253 -13.22 -24.00 -5.51
N HIS A 254 -12.30 -23.71 -4.57
CA HIS A 254 -11.10 -22.85 -4.70
C HIS A 254 -10.80 -22.37 -6.13
N ASP A 255 -11.40 -21.25 -6.50
CA ASP A 255 -11.33 -20.66 -7.83
C ASP A 255 -9.95 -20.00 -8.10
N PHE A 256 -8.97 -20.22 -7.23
CA PHE A 256 -7.65 -19.61 -7.24
C PHE A 256 -6.58 -20.57 -6.69
N LEU A 257 -5.36 -20.45 -7.19
CA LEU A 257 -4.19 -21.16 -6.65
C LEU A 257 -3.62 -20.37 -5.47
N GLU A 258 -3.57 -20.98 -4.28
CA GLU A 258 -2.96 -20.40 -3.09
C GLU A 258 -1.43 -20.55 -3.10
N VAL A 259 -0.74 -19.44 -2.92
CA VAL A 259 0.72 -19.39 -2.82
C VAL A 259 1.10 -18.76 -1.48
N HIS A 260 1.59 -19.60 -0.56
CA HIS A 260 2.14 -19.17 0.72
C HIS A 260 3.63 -18.83 0.57
N LEU A 261 3.99 -17.60 0.92
CA LEU A 261 5.38 -17.15 0.92
C LEU A 261 6.00 -17.38 2.30
N SER A 262 6.44 -18.61 2.58
CA SER A 262 7.14 -18.92 3.83
C SER A 262 8.63 -18.55 3.78
N HIS A 263 9.19 -18.15 4.92
CA HIS A 263 10.62 -17.88 5.08
C HIS A 263 11.48 -19.16 4.91
N SER A 264 12.77 -18.96 4.68
CA SER A 264 13.82 -19.95 4.38
C SER A 264 13.63 -21.34 5.05
N PRO A 265 14.00 -22.46 4.38
CA PRO A 265 13.98 -23.80 4.98
C PRO A 265 14.72 -23.94 6.31
N SER A 266 15.68 -23.04 6.59
CA SER A 266 16.46 -23.02 7.83
C SER A 266 15.63 -22.57 9.05
N GLU A 267 14.65 -21.69 8.86
CA GLU A 267 13.80 -21.18 9.95
C GLU A 267 12.56 -22.03 10.16
N LEU A 268 12.02 -22.65 9.10
CA LEU A 268 10.97 -23.68 9.19
C LEU A 268 11.39 -24.84 10.11
N LYS A 269 12.68 -25.20 10.09
CA LYS A 269 13.24 -26.20 11.00
C LYS A 269 13.27 -25.68 12.44
N GLN A 270 13.67 -24.43 12.67
CA GLN A 270 13.62 -23.81 14.00
C GLN A 270 12.20 -23.67 14.53
N SER A 271 11.22 -23.29 13.71
CA SER A 271 9.81 -23.18 14.13
C SER A 271 9.19 -24.55 14.42
N LEU A 272 9.49 -25.58 13.63
CA LEU A 272 9.04 -26.96 13.88
C LEU A 272 9.69 -27.55 15.14
N ASP A 273 10.98 -27.28 15.37
CA ASP A 273 11.70 -27.72 16.57
C ASP A 273 11.21 -26.98 17.82
N THR A 274 10.84 -25.70 17.70
CA THR A 274 10.27 -24.91 18.80
C THR A 274 8.87 -25.43 19.18
N LEU A 275 8.01 -25.69 18.20
CA LEU A 275 6.67 -26.27 18.41
C LEU A 275 6.72 -27.70 18.98
N ALA A 276 7.70 -28.51 18.57
CA ALA A 276 7.92 -29.84 19.15
C ALA A 276 8.41 -29.78 20.61
N SER A 277 9.21 -28.76 20.94
CA SER A 277 9.72 -28.56 22.31
C SER A 277 8.65 -28.04 23.28
N GLU A 278 7.69 -27.24 22.81
CA GLU A 278 6.56 -26.73 23.61
C GLU A 278 5.52 -27.83 23.86
N LYS A 279 5.27 -28.69 22.86
CA LYS A 279 4.35 -29.83 23.00
C LYS A 279 4.86 -30.86 24.02
N ASN A 280 6.17 -31.14 24.02
CA ASN A 280 6.79 -32.02 25.02
C ASN A 280 6.79 -31.44 26.45
N ARG A 281 6.73 -30.11 26.61
CA ARG A 281 6.61 -29.47 27.94
C ARG A 281 5.20 -29.50 28.51
N GLN A 282 4.18 -29.51 27.65
CA GLN A 282 2.78 -29.67 28.07
C GLN A 282 2.42 -31.11 28.42
N ASP A 283 3.05 -32.10 27.80
CA ASP A 283 2.83 -33.53 28.11
C ASP A 283 3.65 -34.04 29.33
N SER A 284 4.48 -33.18 29.94
CA SER A 284 5.32 -33.52 31.10
C SER A 284 5.07 -32.66 32.35
N SER A 285 3.94 -31.95 32.40
CA SER A 285 3.45 -31.20 33.57
C SER A 285 2.14 -31.79 34.11
#